data_AF-A0A1Q9P981-F1
#
_entry.id   AF-A0A1Q9P981-F1
#
_cell.length_a   1.000
_cell.length_b   1.000
_cell.length_c   1.000
_cell.angle_alpha   90.00
_cell.angle_beta   90.00
_cell.angle_gamma   90.00
#
_symmetry.space_group_name_H-M   'P 1'
#
loop_
_entity.id
_entity.type
_entity.pdbx_description
1 polymer ?
#
loop_
_entity_poly.entity_id
_entity_poly.type
_entity_poly.pdbx_seq_one_letter_code
_entity_poly.pdbx_strand_id
1 'polypeptide(L)'
;MLFPMTRSMLRTAFEKVAPHISNLEAVKMLVEEIEKSTDSLESVLSELESKLEDTEVTFRTDIRILINECRHLGDRNNNSNH
;
A
#
# COMPACT_ATOMS: atom_id res chain seq x y z
N MET A 1 -11.12 -17.51 -7.01
CA MET A 1 -9.66 -17.27 -7.04
C MET A 1 -9.21 -17.04 -5.60
N LEU A 2 -8.41 -17.96 -5.06
CA LEU A 2 -7.89 -17.89 -3.68
C LEU A 2 -6.66 -16.97 -3.65
N PHE A 3 -6.67 -15.96 -2.78
CA PHE A 3 -5.46 -15.25 -2.37
C PHE A 3 -4.90 -15.95 -1.12
N PRO A 4 -3.63 -16.37 -1.09
CA PRO A 4 -3.09 -17.08 0.06
C PRO A 4 -3.10 -16.20 1.34
N MET A 5 -3.46 -16.86 2.44
CA MET A 5 -3.69 -16.35 3.80
C MET A 5 -2.40 -15.94 4.53
N THR A 6 -1.72 -14.90 4.05
CA THR A 6 -0.82 -14.08 4.88
C THR A 6 -1.18 -12.63 4.60
N ARG A 7 -1.98 -12.03 5.48
CA ARG A 7 -2.50 -10.68 5.28
C ARG A 7 -1.34 -9.68 5.44
N SER A 8 -0.69 -9.33 4.34
CA SER A 8 0.35 -8.30 4.33
C SER A 8 -0.24 -6.98 4.85
N MET A 9 0.58 -6.21 5.56
CA MET A 9 0.18 -4.89 6.05
C MET A 9 -0.24 -3.97 4.91
N LEU A 10 0.43 -4.07 3.75
CA LEU A 10 0.08 -3.33 2.54
C LEU A 10 -1.36 -3.63 2.10
N ARG A 11 -1.77 -4.89 2.15
CA ARG A 11 -3.13 -5.31 1.79
C ARG A 11 -4.17 -4.78 2.77
N THR A 12 -3.84 -4.79 4.06
CA THR A 12 -4.70 -4.19 5.08
C THR A 12 -4.83 -2.67 4.89
N ALA A 13 -3.73 -1.98 4.53
CA ALA A 13 -3.77 -0.55 4.21
C ALA A 13 -4.69 -0.30 3.01
N PHE A 14 -4.51 -1.06 1.93
CA PHE A 14 -5.32 -0.97 0.72
C PHE A 14 -6.81 -1.17 1.00
N GLU A 15 -7.20 -2.20 1.76
CA GLU A 15 -8.61 -2.46 2.08
C GLU A 15 -9.27 -1.31 2.85
N LYS A 16 -8.51 -0.59 3.68
CA LYS A 16 -9.02 0.58 4.41
C LYS A 16 -9.16 1.82 3.54
N VAL A 17 -8.22 2.04 2.63
CA VAL A 17 -8.23 3.24 1.78
C VAL A 17 -8.99 3.04 0.49
N ALA A 18 -9.31 1.81 0.10
CA ALA A 18 -10.10 1.46 -1.07
C ALA A 18 -11.32 2.37 -1.35
N PRO A 19 -12.18 2.75 -0.36
CA PRO A 19 -13.29 3.67 -0.62
C PRO A 19 -12.87 5.11 -0.97
N HIS A 20 -11.61 5.47 -0.75
CA HIS A 20 -11.02 6.78 -1.04
C HIS A 20 -10.14 6.77 -2.30
N ILE A 21 -9.89 5.60 -2.89
CA ILE A 21 -9.08 5.45 -4.10
C ILE A 21 -9.97 5.63 -5.33
N SER A 22 -9.57 6.53 -6.23
CA SER A 22 -10.29 6.77 -7.49
C SER A 22 -10.01 5.67 -8.51
N ASN A 23 -8.76 5.20 -8.61
CA ASN A 23 -8.33 4.17 -9.56
C ASN A 23 -8.10 2.81 -8.87
N LEU A 24 -9.18 2.22 -8.33
CA LEU A 24 -9.09 1.04 -7.47
C LEU A 24 -8.38 -0.15 -8.15
N GLU A 25 -8.70 -0.43 -9.42
CA GLU A 25 -8.10 -1.56 -10.15
C GLU A 25 -6.60 -1.37 -10.38
N ALA A 26 -6.18 -0.16 -10.77
CA ALA A 26 -4.77 0.15 -11.00
C ALA A 26 -3.96 0.06 -9.71
N VAL A 27 -4.48 0.60 -8.60
CA VAL A 27 -3.82 0.50 -7.28
C VAL A 27 -3.80 -0.95 -6.78
N LYS A 28 -4.85 -1.72 -7.04
CA LYS A 28 -4.90 -3.14 -6.67
C LYS A 28 -3.80 -3.93 -7.38
N MET A 29 -3.65 -3.75 -8.69
CA MET A 29 -2.57 -4.39 -9.45
C MET A 29 -1.20 -4.02 -8.88
N LEU A 30 -1.00 -2.73 -8.59
CA LEU A 30 0.24 -2.25 -7.98
C LEU A 30 0.51 -2.92 -6.61
N VAL A 31 -0.51 -3.03 -5.76
CA VAL A 31 -0.40 -3.71 -4.46
C VAL A 31 -0.01 -5.18 -4.64
N GLU A 32 -0.64 -5.88 -5.58
CA GLU A 32 -0.34 -7.29 -5.86
C GLU A 32 1.08 -7.49 -6.43
N GLU A 33 1.60 -6.53 -7.20
CA GLU A 33 2.99 -6.56 -7.67
C GLU A 33 3.98 -6.31 -6.53
N ILE A 34 3.76 -5.25 -5.74
CA ILE A 34 4.66 -4.90 -4.63
C ILE A 34 4.66 -6.00 -3.57
N GLU A 35 3.50 -6.60 -3.24
CA GLU A 35 3.40 -7.69 -2.25
C GLU A 35 4.23 -8.93 -2.66
N LYS A 36 4.45 -9.16 -3.96
CA LYS A 36 5.28 -10.27 -4.45
C LYS A 36 6.77 -9.97 -4.42
N SER A 37 7.14 -8.68 -4.38
CA SER A 37 8.53 -8.22 -4.53
C SER A 37 9.11 -7.63 -3.26
N THR A 38 8.31 -7.50 -2.19
CA THR A 38 8.72 -6.83 -0.96
C THR A 38 8.30 -7.60 0.28
N ASP A 39 9.24 -7.74 1.22
CA ASP A 39 9.02 -8.44 2.49
C ASP A 39 8.94 -7.49 3.71
N SER A 40 9.18 -6.20 3.52
CA SER A 40 9.28 -5.21 4.59
C SER A 40 8.49 -3.94 4.30
N LEU A 41 8.04 -3.23 5.35
CA LEU A 41 7.35 -1.94 5.22
C LEU A 41 8.22 -0.91 4.48
N GLU A 42 9.51 -0.85 4.79
CA GLU A 42 10.42 0.12 4.16
C GLU A 42 10.53 -0.14 2.65
N SER A 43 10.65 -1.41 2.24
CA SER A 43 10.64 -1.80 0.83
C SER A 43 9.32 -1.44 0.14
N VAL A 44 8.18 -1.68 0.81
CA VAL A 44 6.85 -1.30 0.30
C VAL A 44 6.75 0.21 0.08
N LEU A 45 7.18 1.01 1.06
CA LEU A 45 7.14 2.47 0.99
C LEU A 45 8.04 2.99 -0.13
N SER A 46 9.26 2.47 -0.24
CA SER A 46 10.20 2.84 -1.30
C SER A 46 9.65 2.56 -2.69
N GLU A 47 9.01 1.39 -2.89
CA GLU A 47 8.40 1.06 -4.18
C GLU A 47 7.20 1.96 -4.49
N LEU A 48 6.33 2.23 -3.52
CA LEU A 48 5.21 3.15 -3.69
C LEU A 48 5.69 4.58 -3.99
N GLU A 49 6.74 5.05 -3.32
CA GLU A 49 7.33 6.38 -3.53
C GLU A 49 7.96 6.49 -4.93
N SER A 50 8.64 5.45 -5.41
CA SER A 50 9.19 5.38 -6.78
C SER A 50 8.09 5.52 -7.85
N LYS A 51 6.90 4.93 -7.62
CA LYS A 51 5.76 5.05 -8.56
C LYS A 51 5.14 6.45 -8.60
N LEU A 52 5.38 7.30 -7.60
CA LEU A 52 4.89 8.68 -7.64
C LEU A 52 5.59 9.49 -8.73
N GLU A 53 6.85 9.23 -9.03
CA GLU A 53 7.62 10.02 -10.00
C GLU A 53 7.11 9.83 -11.42
N ASP A 54 6.69 8.61 -11.77
CA ASP A 54 6.41 8.18 -13.15
C ASP A 54 4.92 8.28 -13.56
N THR A 55 4.02 8.68 -12.66
CA THR A 55 2.57 8.52 -12.89
C THR A 55 1.75 9.83 -12.96
N GLU A 56 0.52 9.71 -13.45
CA GLU A 56 -0.45 10.80 -13.60
C GLU A 56 -0.93 11.34 -12.24
N VAL A 57 -1.35 12.61 -12.20
CA VAL A 57 -1.69 13.34 -10.96
C VAL A 57 -2.75 12.63 -10.10
N THR A 58 -3.76 12.01 -10.71
CA THR A 58 -4.81 11.28 -9.99
C THR A 58 -4.26 10.03 -9.32
N PHE A 59 -3.41 9.27 -10.03
CA PHE A 59 -2.78 8.08 -9.48
C PHE A 59 -1.76 8.41 -8.38
N ARG A 60 -1.06 9.55 -8.49
CA ARG A 60 -0.21 10.08 -7.41
C ARG A 60 -1.00 10.31 -6.12
N THR A 61 -2.22 10.84 -6.22
CA THR A 61 -3.07 11.07 -5.04
C THR A 61 -3.47 9.75 -4.39
N ASP A 62 -3.92 8.79 -5.21
CA ASP A 62 -4.30 7.46 -4.76
C ASP A 62 -3.12 6.73 -4.05
N ILE A 63 -1.92 6.78 -4.63
CA ILE A 63 -0.70 6.20 -4.01
C ILE A 63 -0.36 6.91 -2.70
N ARG A 64 -0.46 8.24 -2.63
CA ARG A 64 -0.17 8.99 -1.39
C ARG A 64 -1.09 8.60 -0.25
N ILE A 65 -2.37 8.37 -0.53
CA ILE A 65 -3.34 7.88 0.45
C ILE A 65 -2.90 6.50 0.98
N LEU A 66 -2.50 5.60 0.09
CA LEU A 66 -2.02 4.26 0.44
C LEU A 66 -0.73 4.29 1.28
N ILE A 67 0.26 5.12 0.91
CA ILE A 67 1.50 5.34 1.67
C ILE A 67 1.18 5.80 3.08
N ASN A 68 0.28 6.78 3.21
CA ASN A 68 -0.07 7.35 4.51
C ASN A 68 -0.67 6.28 5.43
N GLU A 69 -1.57 5.43 4.92
CA GLU A 69 -2.13 4.33 5.72
C GLU A 69 -1.08 3.26 6.04
N CYS A 70 -0.16 2.94 5.13
CA CYS A 70 0.95 2.01 5.42
C CYS A 70 1.83 2.52 6.58
N ARG A 71 2.17 3.81 6.57
CA ARG A 71 2.92 4.45 7.67
C ARG A 71 2.11 4.44 8.97
N HIS A 72 0.82 4.73 8.91
CA HIS A 72 -0.06 4.71 10.08
C HIS A 72 -0.17 3.31 10.70
N LEU A 73 -0.28 2.26 9.88
CA LEU A 73 -0.29 0.87 10.35
C LEU A 73 1.07 0.45 10.94
N GLY A 74 2.17 0.83 10.29
CA GLY A 74 3.52 0.57 10.78
C GLY A 74 3.80 1.21 12.14
N ASP A 75 3.41 2.48 12.30
CA ASP A 75 3.55 3.22 13.55
C ASP A 75 2.70 2.61 14.67
N ARG A 76 1.44 2.25 14.38
CA ARG A 76 0.58 1.54 15.34
C ARG A 76 1.14 0.20 15.78
N ASN A 77 1.74 -0.56 14.86
CA ASN A 77 2.37 -1.83 15.20
C ASN A 77 3.61 -1.64 16.09
N ASN A 78 4.37 -0.57 15.88
CA ASN A 78 5.52 -0.22 16.73
C ASN A 78 5.06 0.26 18.12
N ASN A 79 3.98 1.05 18.19
CA ASN A 79 3.48 1.66 19.42
C ASN A 79 2.61 0.72 20.28
N SER A 80 2.12 -0.39 19.73
CA SER A 80 1.37 -1.42 20.48
C SER A 80 2.25 -2.37 21.29
N ASN A 81 3.58 -2.20 21.23
CA ASN A 81 4.59 -3.03 21.88
C ASN A 81 5.26 -2.34 23.08
N HIS A 82 4.65 -1.29 23.63
CA HIS A 82 5.06 -0.56 24.84
C HIS A 82 3.94 -0.61 25.89
#